data_AF-A0A947RQN4-F1
#
_entry.id   AF-A0A947RQN4-F1
#
_cell.length_a   1.000
_cell.length_b   1.000
_cell.length_c   1.000
_cell.angle_alpha   90.00
_cell.angle_beta   90.00
_cell.angle_gamma   90.00
#
_symmetry.space_group_name_H-M   'P 1'
#
loop_
_entity.id
_entity.type
_entity.pdbx_description
1 polymer ?
#
loop_
_entity_poly.entity_id
_entity_poly.type
_entity_poly.pdbx_seq_one_letter_code
_entity_poly.pdbx_strand_id
1 'polypeptide(L)'
;MRKAILFVAFLFVGAFLLLGVADMRPFGEPQMAVMDDYYIQNAQPEVAVNNAVTAVVFDYRGFDTLGEATVLFAAVVGVLGLFRKLREDER
;
A
#
# COMPACT_ATOMS: atom_id res chain seq x y z
N MET A 1 -31.01 -12.04 11.79
CA MET A 1 -31.06 -11.03 10.70
C MET A 1 -29.70 -10.38 10.43
N ARG A 2 -29.04 -9.73 11.40
CA ARG A 2 -27.70 -9.11 11.20
C ARG A 2 -26.64 -10.02 10.56
N LYS A 3 -26.49 -11.26 11.05
CA LYS A 3 -25.55 -12.24 10.47
C LYS A 3 -25.87 -12.60 9.02
N ALA A 4 -27.16 -12.69 8.68
CA ALA A 4 -27.61 -12.97 7.31
C ALA A 4 -27.30 -11.78 6.38
N ILE A 5 -27.53 -10.55 6.84
CA ILE A 5 -27.18 -9.33 6.08
C ILE A 5 -25.67 -9.28 5.81
N LEU A 6 -24.84 -9.54 6.83
CA LEU A 6 -23.39 -9.58 6.68
C LEU A 6 -22.94 -10.69 5.71
N PHE A 7 -23.58 -11.86 5.77
CA PHE A 7 -23.27 -12.96 4.88
C PHE A 7 -23.63 -12.64 3.43
N VAL A 8 -24.80 -12.03 3.18
CA VAL A 8 -25.19 -11.57 1.85
C VAL A 8 -24.23 -10.50 1.33
N ALA A 9 -23.84 -9.53 2.17
CA ALA A 9 -22.86 -8.52 1.79
C ALA A 9 -21.49 -9.13 1.44
N PHE A 10 -21.04 -10.12 2.22
CA PHE A 10 -19.81 -10.86 1.94
C PHE A 10 -19.88 -11.57 0.59
N LEU A 11 -20.97 -12.30 0.30
CA LEU A 11 -21.17 -12.96 -0.99
C LEU A 11 -21.21 -11.96 -2.14
N PHE A 12 -21.86 -10.81 -1.94
CA PHE A 12 -21.94 -9.76 -2.95
C PHE A 12 -20.55 -9.19 -3.27
N VAL A 13 -19.77 -8.81 -2.25
CA VAL A 13 -18.39 -8.32 -2.44
C VAL A 13 -17.52 -9.40 -3.06
N GLY A 14 -17.62 -10.65 -2.59
CA GLY A 14 -16.89 -11.78 -3.16
C GLY A 14 -17.20 -12.00 -4.63
N ALA A 15 -18.48 -12.00 -5.01
CA ALA A 15 -18.90 -12.12 -6.40
C ALA A 15 -18.40 -10.95 -7.25
N PHE A 16 -18.47 -9.71 -6.74
CA PHE A 16 -17.93 -8.54 -7.42
C PHE A 16 -16.42 -8.65 -7.68
N LEU A 17 -15.65 -9.09 -6.69
CA LEU A 17 -14.21 -9.32 -6.85
C LEU A 17 -13.91 -10.44 -7.86
N LEU A 18 -14.69 -11.53 -7.85
CA LEU A 18 -14.55 -12.62 -8.82
C LEU A 18 -14.85 -12.18 -10.26
N LEU A 19 -15.84 -11.30 -10.45
CA LEU A 19 -16.10 -10.69 -11.75
C LEU A 19 -14.92 -9.82 -12.21
N GLY A 20 -14.30 -9.07 -11.29
CA GLY A 20 -13.08 -8.32 -11.58
C GLY A 20 -11.91 -9.22 -11.99
N VAL A 21 -11.76 -10.39 -11.36
CA VAL A 21 -10.75 -11.40 -11.76
C VAL A 21 -11.08 -12.00 -13.12
N ALA A 22 -12.35 -12.27 -13.41
CA ALA A 22 -12.76 -12.81 -14.71
C ALA A 22 -12.54 -11.82 -15.86
N ASP A 23 -12.53 -10.52 -15.58
CA ASP A 23 -12.22 -9.43 -16.52
C ASP A 23 -10.73 -9.05 -16.55
N MET A 24 -9.88 -9.78 -15.82
CA MET A 24 -8.43 -9.58 -15.89
C MET A 24 -7.88 -10.01 -17.24
N ARG A 25 -6.82 -9.33 -17.65
CA ARG A 25 -6.09 -9.62 -18.89
C ARG A 25 -5.40 -10.99 -18.83
N PRO A 26 -5.11 -11.58 -20.00
CA PRO A 26 -4.17 -12.69 -20.07
C PRO A 26 -2.84 -12.32 -19.43
N PHE A 27 -2.25 -13.30 -18.76
CA PHE A 27 -0.92 -13.16 -18.20
C PHE A 27 0.11 -12.90 -19.30
N GLY A 28 0.98 -11.91 -19.12
CA GLY A 28 2.05 -11.58 -20.07
C GLY A 28 1.69 -10.55 -21.15
N GLU A 29 0.50 -9.96 -21.09
CA GLU A 29 0.08 -8.88 -22.01
C GLU A 29 -0.02 -7.52 -21.29
N PRO A 30 1.10 -6.82 -21.06
CA PRO A 30 1.07 -5.48 -20.48
C PRO A 30 0.32 -4.53 -21.44
N GLN A 31 -0.52 -3.64 -20.89
CA GLN A 31 -1.10 -2.54 -21.68
C GLN A 31 0.02 -1.59 -22.13
N MET A 32 -0.28 -0.61 -23.01
CA MET A 32 0.65 0.49 -23.35
C MET A 32 1.38 1.02 -22.10
N ALA A 33 2.59 0.53 -21.87
CA ALA A 33 3.30 0.63 -20.60
C ALA A 33 4.21 1.86 -20.60
N VAL A 34 3.72 2.97 -21.14
CA VAL A 34 4.52 4.18 -21.38
C VAL A 34 5.23 4.63 -20.10
N MET A 35 4.55 4.53 -18.95
CA MET A 35 5.13 4.86 -17.66
C MET A 35 6.16 3.84 -17.17
N ASP A 36 5.88 2.54 -17.32
CA ASP A 36 6.80 1.49 -16.88
C ASP A 36 8.08 1.49 -17.72
N ASP A 37 7.93 1.62 -19.04
CA ASP A 37 9.03 1.77 -20.00
C ASP A 37 9.88 3.01 -19.67
N TYR A 38 9.23 4.13 -19.31
CA TYR A 38 9.93 5.34 -18.88
C TYR A 38 10.79 5.07 -17.64
N TYR A 39 10.22 4.48 -16.58
CA TYR A 39 10.98 4.22 -15.36
C TYR A 39 12.13 3.23 -15.60
N ILE A 40 11.92 2.19 -16.42
CA ILE A 40 12.97 1.22 -16.76
C ILE A 40 14.13 1.90 -17.50
N GLN A 41 13.82 2.78 -18.45
CA GLN A 41 14.84 3.46 -19.26
C GLN A 41 15.55 4.59 -18.52
N ASN A 42 14.86 5.28 -17.60
CA ASN A 42 15.34 6.55 -17.03
C ASN A 42 15.75 6.48 -15.56
N ALA A 43 15.44 5.41 -14.82
CA ALA A 43 15.80 5.31 -13.39
C ALA A 43 17.31 5.50 -13.13
N GLN A 44 18.16 4.92 -13.97
CA GLN A 44 19.61 5.08 -13.82
C GLN A 44 20.10 6.49 -14.18
N PRO A 45 19.81 7.06 -15.36
CA PRO A 45 20.29 8.39 -15.72
C PRO A 45 19.68 9.53 -14.88
N GLU A 46 18.46 9.40 -14.37
CA GLU A 46 17.79 10.48 -13.60
C GLU A 46 18.16 10.48 -12.13
N VAL A 47 18.19 9.31 -11.48
CA VAL A 47 18.31 9.21 -10.01
C VAL A 47 19.49 8.36 -9.54
N ALA A 48 20.35 7.91 -10.48
CA ALA A 48 21.56 7.13 -10.20
C ALA A 48 21.30 5.81 -9.44
N VAL A 49 20.14 5.18 -9.68
CA VAL A 49 19.76 3.91 -9.05
C VAL A 49 19.68 2.79 -10.10
N ASN A 50 20.41 1.69 -9.86
CA ASN A 50 20.39 0.50 -10.71
C ASN A 50 19.10 -0.34 -10.57
N ASN A 51 18.44 -0.27 -9.41
CA ASN A 51 17.24 -1.05 -9.12
C ASN A 51 15.99 -0.18 -9.35
N ALA A 52 15.28 -0.47 -10.44
CA ALA A 52 14.08 0.27 -10.83
C ALA A 52 13.00 0.29 -9.75
N VAL A 53 12.83 -0.80 -8.98
CA VAL A 53 11.84 -0.86 -7.89
C VAL A 53 12.18 0.14 -6.79
N THR A 54 13.45 0.18 -6.36
CA THR A 54 13.87 1.14 -5.34
C THR A 54 13.86 2.58 -5.84
N ALA A 55 14.17 2.80 -7.12
CA ALA A 55 14.05 4.12 -7.74
C ALA A 55 12.60 4.62 -7.71
N VAL A 56 11.64 3.75 -8.04
CA VAL A 56 10.22 4.09 -7.98
C VAL A 56 9.77 4.37 -6.55
N VAL A 57 10.06 3.48 -5.60
CA VAL A 57 9.53 3.61 -4.23
C VAL A 57 10.16 4.78 -3.47
N PHE A 58 11.46 5.03 -3.62
CA PHE A 58 12.14 6.08 -2.84
C PHE A 58 12.29 7.41 -3.55
N ASP A 59 12.38 7.44 -4.88
CA ASP A 59 12.62 8.66 -5.64
C ASP A 59 11.32 9.14 -6.32
N TYR A 60 10.88 8.48 -7.39
CA TYR A 60 9.70 8.89 -8.17
C TYR A 60 8.42 8.97 -7.33
N ARG A 61 8.23 8.03 -6.41
CA ARG A 61 7.08 7.94 -5.50
C ARG A 61 7.50 8.00 -4.04
N GLY A 62 8.57 8.73 -3.73
CA GLY A 62 9.08 8.89 -2.37
C GLY A 62 8.05 9.45 -1.38
N PHE A 63 7.06 10.23 -1.85
CA PHE A 63 5.98 10.76 -1.00
C PHE A 63 5.07 9.65 -0.43
N ASP A 64 4.82 8.58 -1.20
CA ASP A 64 4.04 7.43 -0.70
C ASP A 64 4.80 6.72 0.42
N THR A 65 6.11 6.52 0.25
CA THR A 65 6.99 5.92 1.25
C THR A 65 7.15 6.79 2.50
N LEU A 66 7.17 8.12 2.35
CA LEU A 66 7.09 9.04 3.50
C LEU A 66 5.78 8.85 4.27
N GLY A 67 4.67 8.64 3.55
CA GLY A 67 3.38 8.27 4.12
C GLY A 67 3.45 6.95 4.90
N GLU A 68 4.03 5.90 4.31
CA GLU A 68 4.24 4.60 4.98
C GLU A 68 5.05 4.75 6.27
N ALA A 69 6.17 5.48 6.22
CA ALA A 69 7.00 5.77 7.39
C ALA A 69 6.22 6.53 8.47
N THR A 70 5.38 7.49 8.07
CA THR A 70 4.54 8.27 8.99
C THR A 70 3.48 7.38 9.67
N VAL A 71 2.85 6.47 8.92
CA VAL A 71 1.89 5.50 9.47
C VAL A 71 2.55 4.59 10.50
N LEU A 72 3.73 4.05 10.18
CA LEU A 72 4.49 3.20 11.12
C LEU A 72 4.92 3.98 12.36
N PHE A 73 5.40 5.20 12.18
CA PHE A 73 5.76 6.08 13.30
C PHE A 73 4.56 6.36 14.20
N ALA A 74 3.42 6.73 13.63
CA ALA A 74 2.19 6.97 14.38
C ALA A 74 1.71 5.73 15.12
N ALA A 75 1.82 4.54 14.51
CA ALA A 75 1.48 3.28 15.15
C ALA A 75 2.36 3.01 16.38
N VAL A 76 3.68 3.17 16.24
CA VAL A 76 4.64 2.98 17.36
C VAL A 76 4.37 3.99 18.47
N VAL A 77 4.22 5.27 18.15
CA VAL A 77 3.91 6.32 19.12
C VAL A 77 2.57 6.06 19.81
N GLY A 78 1.56 5.61 19.07
CA GLY A 78 0.25 5.25 19.62
C GLY A 78 0.32 4.12 20.63
N VAL A 79 1.08 3.06 20.34
CA VAL A 79 1.32 1.95 21.27
C VAL A 79 2.08 2.45 22.51
N LEU A 80 3.16 3.21 22.33
CA LEU A 80 3.90 3.78 23.46
C LEU A 80 3.04 4.69 24.34
N GLY A 81 2.16 5.49 23.72
CA GLY A 81 1.20 6.32 24.44
C GLY A 81 0.21 5.51 25.28
N LEU A 82 -0.32 4.42 24.72
CA LEU A 82 -1.26 3.53 25.40
C LEU A 82 -0.62 2.81 26.59
N PHE A 83 0.64 2.36 26.44
CA PHE A 83 1.36 1.61 27.48
C PHE A 83 2.22 2.50 28.40
N ARG A 84 2.15 3.82 28.25
CA ARG A 84 2.89 4.76 29.11
C ARG A 84 2.38 4.66 30.54
N LYS A 85 3.24 4.27 31.49
CA LYS A 85 2.93 4.31 32.91
C LYS A 85 2.73 5.77 33.35
N LEU A 86 1.55 6.07 33.85
CA LEU A 86 1.32 7.32 34.57
C LEU A 86 2.00 7.19 35.94
N ARG A 87 2.87 8.14 36.27
CA ARG A 87 3.44 8.23 37.61
C ARG A 87 2.31 8.66 38.53
N GLU A 88 1.93 7.79 39.47
CA GLU A 88 1.12 8.25 40.60
C GLU A 88 2.02 9.20 41.40
N ASP A 89 1.68 10.48 41.40
CA ASP A 89 2.34 11.42 42.29
C ASP A 89 1.95 11.00 43.72
N GLU A 90 2.93 10.53 44.49
CA GLU A 90 2.80 10.27 45.93
C GLU A 90 2.24 11.54 46.60
N ARG A 91 0.97 11.46 47.01
CA ARG A 91 0.35 12.39 47.95
C ARG A 91 0.36 11.76 49.34
#